data_AF-A0A7W5PSP2-F1
#
_entry.id   AF-A0A7W5PSP2-F1
#
_cell.length_a   1.000
_cell.length_b   1.000
_cell.length_c   1.000
_cell.angle_alpha   90.00
_cell.angle_beta   90.00
_cell.angle_gamma   90.00
#
_symmetry.space_group_name_H-M   'P 1'
#
loop_
_entity.id
_entity.type
_entity.pdbx_description
1 polymer ?
#
loop_
_entity_poly.entity_id
_entity_poly.type
_entity_poly.pdbx_seq_one_letter_code
_entity_poly.pdbx_strand_id
1 'polypeptide(L)' 'MFHSLILVLYGAIAAIALGVTLLEGWVNHDRWTIHRIAGLIACLFWPLPLAFFILHGSVSRLAARLS' A
#
# COMPACT_ATOMS: atom_id res chain seq x y z
N MET A 1 5.08 18.03 5.21
CA MET A 1 3.73 18.02 4.60
C MET A 1 3.67 17.15 3.34
N PHE A 2 4.55 17.36 2.35
CA PHE A 2 4.56 16.58 1.09
C PHE A 2 4.65 15.05 1.26
N HIS A 3 5.58 14.55 2.08
CA HIS A 3 5.72 13.10 2.34
C HIS A 3 4.46 12.46 2.96
N SER A 4 3.82 13.16 3.90
CA SER A 4 2.58 12.70 4.53
C SER A 4 1.41 12.67 3.55
N LEU A 5 1.31 13.68 2.67
CA LEU A 5 0.32 13.71 1.60
C LEU A 5 0.52 12.55 0.62
N ILE A 6 1.77 12.28 0.22
CA ILE A 6 2.10 11.15 -0.67
C ILE A 6 1.69 9.84 -0.01
N LEU A 7 2.00 9.62 1.26
CA LEU A 7 1.59 8.42 2.00
C LEU A 7 0.07 8.22 1.99
N VAL A 8 -0.69 9.28 2.28
CA VAL A 8 -2.16 9.23 2.30
C VAL A 8 -2.70 8.91 0.91
N LEU A 9 -2.19 9.55 -0.13
CA LEU A 9 -2.63 9.29 -1.51
C LEU A 9 -2.29 7.87 -1.96
N TYR A 10 -1.08 7.39 -1.66
CA TYR A 10 -0.67 6.03 -2.01
C TYR A 10 -1.49 4.97 -1.28
N GLY A 11 -1.73 5.17 0.02
CA GLY A 11 -2.58 4.31 0.83
C GLY A 11 -4.04 4.32 0.35
N ALA A 12 -4.56 5.49 -0.02
CA ALA A 12 -5.91 5.62 -0.58
C ALA A 12 -6.05 4.86 -1.91
N ILE A 13 -5.07 4.98 -2.81
CA ILE A 13 -5.05 4.25 -4.08
C ILE A 13 -5.02 2.73 -3.81
N ALA A 14 -4.16 2.27 -2.90
CA ALA A 14 -4.10 0.86 -2.52
C ALA A 14 -5.44 0.35 -1.94
N ALA A 15 -6.09 1.14 -1.08
CA ALA A 15 -7.39 0.81 -0.50
C ALA A 15 -8.51 0.75 -1.56
N ILE A 16 -8.52 1.69 -2.50
CA ILE A 16 -9.48 1.69 -3.62
C ILE A 16 -9.27 0.45 -4.50
N ALA A 17 -8.03 0.16 -4.88
CA ALA A 17 -7.70 -0.99 -5.70
C ALA A 17 -8.07 -2.31 -5.01
N LEU A 18 -7.80 -2.42 -3.70
CA LEU A 18 -8.22 -3.56 -2.88
C LEU A 18 -9.75 -3.68 -2.83
N GLY A 19 -10.46 -2.57 -2.63
CA GLY A 19 -11.92 -2.54 -2.64
C GLY A 19 -12.52 -3.02 -3.97
N VAL A 20 -11.99 -2.55 -5.10
CA VAL A 20 -12.42 -3.01 -6.44
C VAL A 20 -12.16 -4.51 -6.61
N THR A 21 -11.01 -4.99 -6.16
CA THR A 21 -10.63 -6.41 -6.27
C THR A 21 -11.55 -7.32 -5.42
N LEU A 22 -11.96 -6.85 -4.25
CA LEU A 22 -12.95 -7.54 -3.41
C LEU A 22 -14.35 -7.51 -4.04
N LEU A 23 -14.76 -6.37 -4.61
CA LEU A 23 -16.04 -6.24 -5.30
C LEU A 23 -16.12 -7.16 -6.52
N GLU A 24 -15.02 -7.29 -7.28
CA GLU A 24 -14.90 -8.24 -8.39
C GLU A 24 -15.06 -9.69 -7.90
N GLY A 25 -14.51 -10.02 -6.73
CA GLY A 25 -14.72 -11.32 -6.09
C GLY A 25 -16.19 -11.57 -5.76
N TRP A 26 -16.85 -10.60 -5.15
CA TRP A 26 -18.26 -10.70 -4.75
C TRP A 26 -19.18 -10.88 -5.97
N VAL A 27 -18.98 -10.09 -7.03
CA VAL A 27 -19.76 -10.18 -8.29
C VAL A 27 -19.56 -11.55 -8.97
N ASN A 28 -18.38 -12.16 -8.84
CA ASN A 28 -18.05 -13.43 -9.47
C ASN A 28 -18.32 -14.66 -8.56
N HIS A 29 -19.22 -14.55 -7.58
CA HIS A 29 -19.54 -15.64 -6.63
C HIS A 29 -18.30 -16.17 -5.91
N ASP A 30 -17.46 -15.25 -5.42
CA ASP A 30 -16.20 -15.51 -4.72
C ASP A 30 -15.16 -16.30 -5.53
N ARG A 31 -15.32 -16.45 -6.84
CA ARG A 31 -14.39 -17.17 -7.70
C ARG A 31 -12.99 -16.56 -7.67
N TRP A 32 -12.04 -17.31 -7.13
CA TRP A 32 -10.64 -16.92 -7.04
C TRP A 32 -9.95 -17.11 -8.39
N THR A 33 -9.85 -16.03 -9.17
CA THR A 33 -9.01 -16.00 -10.38
C THR A 33 -7.58 -15.64 -10.01
N ILE A 34 -6.61 -16.11 -10.80
CA ILE A 34 -5.18 -15.82 -10.60
C ILE A 34 -4.94 -14.30 -10.63
N HIS A 35 -5.64 -13.58 -11.51
CA HIS A 35 -5.57 -12.12 -11.60
C HIS A 35 -6.04 -11.43 -10.31
N ARG A 36 -7.11 -11.92 -9.67
CA ARG A 36 -7.61 -11.36 -8.41
C ARG A 36 -6.61 -11.57 -7.27
N ILE A 37 -6.01 -12.75 -7.20
CA ILE A 37 -4.97 -13.05 -6.21
C ILE A 37 -3.75 -12.13 -6.43
N ALA A 38 -3.30 -12.00 -7.67
CA ALA A 38 -2.22 -11.10 -8.02
C ALA A 38 -2.55 -9.64 -7.68
N GLY A 39 -3.78 -9.19 -7.91
CA GLY A 39 -4.27 -7.86 -7.55
C GLY A 39 -4.25 -7.62 -6.04
N LEU A 40 -4.71 -8.58 -5.23
CA LEU A 40 -4.66 -8.51 -3.76
C LEU A 40 -3.22 -8.44 -3.25
N ILE A 41 -2.34 -9.30 -3.75
CA ILE A 41 -0.92 -9.28 -3.42
C ILE A 41 -0.33 -7.92 -3.81
N ALA A 42 -0.58 -7.44 -5.03
CA ALA A 42 -0.10 -6.14 -5.46
C ALA A 42 -0.58 -5.01 -4.53
N CYS A 43 -1.85 -5.00 -4.12
CA CYS A 43 -2.38 -3.98 -3.21
C CYS A 43 -1.71 -4.00 -1.82
N LEU A 44 -1.32 -5.17 -1.32
CA LEU A 44 -0.60 -5.32 -0.05
C LEU A 44 0.87 -4.92 -0.16
N PHE A 45 1.55 -5.34 -1.23
CA PHE A 45 3.00 -5.17 -1.37
C PHE A 45 3.41 -3.83 -1.98
N TRP A 46 2.61 -3.26 -2.88
CA TRP A 46 2.90 -1.97 -3.52
C TRP A 46 3.15 -0.80 -2.57
N PRO A 47 2.39 -0.62 -1.46
CA PRO A 47 2.65 0.49 -0.52
C PRO A 47 3.86 0.24 0.40
N LEU A 48 4.34 -1.00 0.55
CA LEU A 48 5.39 -1.35 1.52
C LEU A 48 6.75 -0.69 1.24
N PRO A 49 7.30 -0.69 0.00
CA PRO A 49 8.56 -0.01 -0.29
C PRO A 49 8.51 1.48 0.07
N LEU A 50 7.41 2.16 -0.24
CA LEU A 50 7.25 3.59 0.06
C LEU A 50 7.24 3.84 1.57
N ALA A 51 6.48 3.05 2.32
CA ALA A 51 6.45 3.12 3.78
C ALA A 51 7.85 2.85 4.37
N PHE A 52 8.56 1.86 3.85
CA PHE A 52 9.92 1.52 4.26
C PHE A 52 10.91 2.68 4.02
N PHE A 53 10.92 3.27 2.83
CA PHE A 53 11.80 4.40 2.51
C PHE A 53 11.58 5.60 3.44
N ILE A 54 10.32 5.90 3.75
CA ILE A 54 9.97 7.02 4.62
C ILE A 54 10.35 6.74 6.07
N LEU A 55 10.11 5.52 6.56
CA LEU A 55 10.52 5.08 7.90
C LEU A 55 12.04 5.12 8.03
N HIS A 56 12.76 4.52 7.07
CA HIS A 56 14.22 4.52 7.07
C HIS A 56 14.77 5.94 7.14
N GLY A 57 14.33 6.85 6.27
CA GLY A 57 14.78 8.24 6.30
C GLY A 57 14.41 8.97 7.61
N SER A 58 13.28 8.63 8.22
CA SER A 58 12.86 9.22 9.50
C SER A 58 13.71 8.72 10.67
N VAL A 59 14.02 7.42 10.69
CA VAL A 59 14.94 6.80 11.67
C VAL A 59 16.35 7.35 11.52
N SER A 60 16.89 7.45 10.29
CA SER A 60 18.23 8.01 10.07
C SER A 60 18.33 9.46 10.55
N ARG A 61 17.30 10.29 10.31
CA ARG A 61 17.27 11.67 10.80
C ARG A 61 17.16 11.75 12.32
N LEU A 62 16.41 10.85 12.95
CA LEU A 62 16.30 10.79 14.40
C LEU A 62 17.64 10.36 15.03
N ALA A 63 18.26 9.32 14.49
CA ALA A 63 19.58 8.84 14.95
C ALA A 63 20.64 9.94 14.85
N ALA A 64 20.67 10.70 13.75
CA ALA A 64 21.60 11.82 13.57
C ALA A 64 21.37 12.99 14.55
N ARG A 65 20.17 13.14 15.13
CA ARG A 65 19.88 14.17 16.15
C ARG A 65 20.25 13.73 17.56
N LEU A 66 20.41 12.42 17.78
CA LEU A 66 20.71 11.82 19.07
C LEU A 66 22.22 11.50 19.23
N SER A 67 22.98 11.60 18.13
CA SER A 67 24.45 11.57 18.11
C SER A 67 25.03 12.96 18.31
#